data_AF-A0A3B9ILU6-F1
#
_entry.id   AF-A0A3B9ILU6-F1
#
_cell.length_a   1.000
_cell.length_b   1.000
_cell.length_c   1.000
_cell.angle_alpha   90.00
_cell.angle_beta   90.00
_cell.angle_gamma   90.00
#
_symmetry.space_group_name_H-M   'P 1'
#
loop_
_entity.id
_entity.type
_entity.pdbx_description
1 polymer ?
#
loop_
_entity_poly.entity_id
_entity_poly.type
_entity_poly.pdbx_seq_one_letter_code
_entity_poly.pdbx_strand_id
1 'polypeptide(L)'
;RAPLAFNMDPVSAFAASGTAPGSVQARVARAAALAKRLAPDLLEARFLRASGQVVHEAGGGEAQELGVMAAAAVLYAKALVEAGFGVEEAFARVTLGLAVDGEYFTSLAKLRAARAIWGRITAASGVEVPARIEARSSARMLSKVDPWVNLLRLTAAGFAGAVGGADVVVLAPFTDAIGHPGALARRQARNTQLVLMEESHLGRVADPAAGAWALEQLTDGFARAGWAAFQAIEQAGGLIAALEAGIVQERAAATRAAIEAAVAKRQTGLIGVSEFPNLGDVAPTMDEVDPASFARPMPEIAAEGPASTCTPLAPMRLAEPFEQLREAARRLTADGAYPKALLVTLGTPADYTARLTFTRNLLAAGGIDADIHDGTDGLPAGARLAVLCSSDARYAEEAAAAAAALKAAGAAHVWLAGRPGELEAALTGAGISRFLAAGMDALALLAEAHAAVATPSVGTEA
;
A
#
# COMPACT_ATOMS: atom_id res chain seq x y z
N ARG A 1 -21.27 -16.88 27.55
CA ARG A 1 -20.26 -15.80 27.64
C ARG A 1 -19.12 -16.13 26.69
N ALA A 2 -19.39 -16.06 25.39
CA ALA A 2 -18.36 -16.22 24.37
C ALA A 2 -18.08 -14.82 23.82
N PRO A 3 -16.85 -14.30 23.91
CA PRO A 3 -16.50 -13.01 23.33
C PRO A 3 -16.40 -13.14 21.81
N LEU A 4 -17.56 -13.15 21.15
CA LEU A 4 -17.67 -13.25 19.69
C LEU A 4 -17.65 -11.85 19.07
N ALA A 5 -16.94 -11.71 17.96
CA ALA A 5 -16.99 -10.51 17.12
C ALA A 5 -17.55 -10.90 15.75
N PHE A 6 -18.76 -10.42 15.44
CA PHE A 6 -19.39 -10.68 14.13
C PHE A 6 -18.83 -9.78 13.03
N ASN A 7 -18.23 -8.63 13.41
CA ASN A 7 -17.58 -7.69 12.52
C ASN A 7 -18.42 -7.29 11.29
N MET A 8 -19.74 -7.18 11.46
CA MET A 8 -20.64 -6.74 10.39
C MET A 8 -20.34 -5.27 10.06
N ASP A 9 -20.03 -5.00 8.80
CA ASP A 9 -19.67 -3.67 8.30
C ASP A 9 -20.24 -3.47 6.89
N PRO A 10 -21.57 -3.34 6.76
CA PRO A 10 -22.22 -3.21 5.45
C PRO A 10 -21.78 -1.95 4.69
N VAL A 11 -21.35 -0.89 5.38
CA VAL A 11 -20.96 0.37 4.75
C VAL A 11 -19.58 0.28 4.13
N SER A 12 -18.58 -0.32 4.80
CA SER A 12 -17.29 -0.57 4.14
C SER A 12 -17.42 -1.53 2.96
N ALA A 13 -18.30 -2.54 3.07
CA ALA A 13 -18.59 -3.44 1.95
C ALA A 13 -19.17 -2.69 0.75
N PHE A 14 -20.14 -1.79 0.99
CA PHE A 14 -20.70 -0.92 -0.05
C PHE A 14 -19.66 0.03 -0.64
N ALA A 15 -18.83 0.68 0.20
CA ALA A 15 -17.81 1.59 -0.27
C ALA A 15 -16.77 0.88 -1.14
N ALA A 16 -16.43 -0.38 -0.84
CA ALA A 16 -15.51 -1.19 -1.64
C ALA A 16 -16.12 -1.68 -2.97
N SER A 17 -17.39 -2.14 -2.95
CA SER A 17 -18.06 -2.68 -4.14
C SER A 17 -18.65 -1.60 -5.05
N GLY A 18 -18.90 -0.40 -4.54
CA GLY A 18 -19.63 0.68 -5.22
C GLY A 18 -21.13 0.41 -5.38
N THR A 19 -21.61 -0.78 -5.04
CA THR A 19 -23.00 -1.20 -5.25
C THR A 19 -23.50 -2.09 -4.12
N ALA A 20 -24.75 -1.89 -3.72
CA ALA A 20 -25.42 -2.77 -2.77
C ALA A 20 -26.77 -3.23 -3.36
N PRO A 21 -27.12 -4.52 -3.26
CA PRO A 21 -28.48 -4.97 -3.55
C PRO A 21 -29.44 -4.36 -2.52
N GLY A 22 -30.30 -3.44 -2.96
CA GLY A 22 -31.17 -2.64 -2.08
C GLY A 22 -30.44 -1.50 -1.37
N SER A 23 -31.12 -0.84 -0.43
CA SER A 23 -30.59 0.33 0.26
C SER A 23 -29.52 -0.07 1.28
N VAL A 24 -28.41 0.67 1.32
CA VAL A 24 -27.37 0.48 2.35
C VAL A 24 -27.93 0.78 3.74
N GLN A 25 -28.80 1.78 3.88
CA GLN A 25 -29.46 2.08 5.15
C GLN A 25 -30.29 0.88 5.65
N ALA A 26 -31.04 0.21 4.77
CA ALA A 26 -31.79 -0.99 5.12
C ALA A 26 -30.87 -2.15 5.56
N ARG A 27 -29.69 -2.29 4.93
CA ARG A 27 -28.68 -3.29 5.34
C ARG A 27 -28.11 -3.01 6.73
N VAL A 28 -27.85 -1.74 7.05
CA VAL A 28 -27.43 -1.31 8.38
C VAL A 28 -28.50 -1.65 9.42
N ALA A 29 -29.76 -1.30 9.14
CA ALA A 29 -30.90 -1.61 10.01
C ALA A 29 -31.07 -3.13 10.21
N ARG A 30 -30.92 -3.94 9.15
CA ARG A 30 -30.99 -5.40 9.23
C ARG A 30 -29.87 -5.99 10.09
N ALA A 31 -28.64 -5.47 9.97
CA ALA A 31 -27.52 -5.88 10.82
C ALA A 31 -27.77 -5.54 12.30
N ALA A 32 -28.34 -4.37 12.58
CA ALA A 32 -28.72 -3.97 13.94
C ALA A 32 -29.89 -4.81 14.51
N ALA A 33 -30.89 -5.14 13.70
CA ALA A 33 -31.99 -6.04 14.09
C ALA A 33 -31.47 -7.46 14.39
N LEU A 34 -30.55 -7.97 13.58
CA LEU A 34 -29.87 -9.24 13.85
C LEU A 34 -29.10 -9.19 15.18
N ALA A 35 -28.36 -8.10 15.42
CA ALA A 35 -27.66 -7.89 16.69
C ALA A 35 -28.63 -7.93 17.87
N LYS A 36 -29.77 -7.24 17.79
CA LYS A 36 -30.78 -7.23 18.85
C LYS A 36 -31.34 -8.61 19.13
N ARG A 37 -31.63 -9.37 18.07
CA ARG A 37 -32.14 -10.75 18.17
C ARG A 37 -31.16 -11.68 18.88
N LEU A 38 -29.87 -11.51 18.63
CA LEU A 38 -28.81 -12.39 19.17
C LEU A 38 -28.29 -11.95 20.55
N ALA A 39 -28.44 -10.68 20.91
CA ALA A 39 -27.90 -10.11 22.15
C ALA A 39 -28.32 -10.84 23.45
N PRO A 40 -29.56 -11.33 23.61
CA PRO A 40 -29.95 -12.06 24.83
C PRO A 40 -29.13 -13.34 25.06
N ASP A 41 -28.78 -14.04 23.98
CA ASP A 41 -28.02 -15.30 24.05
C ASP A 41 -26.50 -15.05 24.05
N LEU A 42 -26.06 -13.95 23.43
CA LEU A 42 -24.66 -13.61 23.20
C LEU A 42 -24.25 -12.35 23.97
N LEU A 43 -24.33 -12.43 25.31
CA LEU A 43 -24.16 -11.30 26.23
C LEU A 43 -22.88 -10.46 26.03
N GLU A 44 -21.78 -11.07 25.59
CA GLU A 44 -20.48 -10.41 25.41
C GLU A 44 -20.12 -10.18 23.93
N ALA A 45 -21.02 -10.52 23.00
CA ALA A 45 -20.73 -10.36 21.58
C ALA A 45 -20.68 -8.90 21.17
N ARG A 46 -19.78 -8.60 20.22
CA ARG A 46 -19.78 -7.36 19.46
C ARG A 46 -20.23 -7.64 18.05
N PHE A 47 -21.10 -6.78 17.54
CA PHE A 47 -21.85 -7.07 16.32
C PHE A 47 -21.31 -6.30 15.13
N LEU A 48 -21.11 -5.00 15.29
CA LEU A 48 -20.72 -4.10 14.21
C LEU A 48 -19.25 -3.70 14.34
N ARG A 49 -18.56 -3.59 13.20
CA ARG A 49 -17.20 -3.03 13.13
C ARG A 49 -17.23 -1.73 12.36
N ALA A 50 -17.09 -0.60 13.05
CA ALA A 50 -16.95 0.72 12.46
C ALA A 50 -15.52 0.91 11.94
N SER A 51 -15.30 0.62 10.65
CA SER A 51 -13.96 0.63 10.05
C SER A 51 -13.73 1.82 9.14
N GLY A 52 -12.53 2.40 9.23
CA GLY A 52 -12.01 3.34 8.22
C GLY A 52 -11.12 2.66 7.16
N GLN A 53 -10.80 1.38 7.35
CA GLN A 53 -9.76 0.68 6.58
C GLN A 53 -9.97 0.72 5.06
N VAL A 54 -11.23 0.69 4.58
CA VAL A 54 -11.53 0.74 3.14
C VAL A 54 -10.97 2.01 2.47
N VAL A 55 -10.93 3.13 3.21
CA VAL A 55 -10.36 4.40 2.74
C VAL A 55 -8.84 4.32 2.69
N HIS A 56 -8.21 3.76 3.73
CA HIS A 56 -6.76 3.56 3.78
C HIS A 56 -6.27 2.68 2.63
N GLU A 57 -6.92 1.53 2.43
CA GLU A 57 -6.56 0.58 1.35
C GLU A 57 -6.76 1.21 -0.03
N ALA A 58 -7.72 2.13 -0.19
CA ALA A 58 -7.95 2.86 -1.43
C ALA A 58 -7.03 4.08 -1.65
N GLY A 59 -6.02 4.29 -0.79
CA GLY A 59 -5.05 5.38 -0.91
C GLY A 59 -5.40 6.65 -0.14
N GLY A 60 -6.40 6.60 0.73
CA GLY A 60 -6.70 7.68 1.66
C GLY A 60 -5.67 7.80 2.79
N GLY A 61 -5.59 9.00 3.35
CA GLY A 61 -4.71 9.33 4.49
C GLY A 61 -5.35 9.03 5.84
N GLU A 62 -4.56 9.19 6.89
CA GLU A 62 -4.90 8.81 8.27
C GLU A 62 -6.10 9.58 8.80
N ALA A 63 -6.19 10.89 8.50
CA ALA A 63 -7.32 11.72 8.89
C ALA A 63 -8.63 11.28 8.22
N GLN A 64 -8.56 10.83 6.96
CA GLN A 64 -9.74 10.38 6.21
C GLN A 64 -10.23 9.03 6.74
N GLU A 65 -9.30 8.12 7.04
CA GLU A 65 -9.59 6.86 7.71
C GLU A 65 -10.26 7.09 9.08
N LEU A 66 -9.71 7.96 9.92
CA LEU A 66 -10.27 8.30 11.22
C LEU A 66 -11.66 8.93 11.10
N GLY A 67 -11.87 9.82 10.13
CA GLY A 67 -13.14 10.48 9.88
C GLY A 67 -14.24 9.49 9.48
N VAL A 68 -13.94 8.56 8.57
CA VAL A 68 -14.88 7.50 8.15
C VAL A 68 -15.16 6.51 9.28
N MET A 69 -14.13 6.12 10.05
CA MET A 69 -14.29 5.29 11.24
C MET A 69 -15.26 5.93 12.24
N ALA A 70 -15.09 7.22 12.53
CA ALA A 70 -15.95 7.98 13.44
C ALA A 70 -17.40 8.08 12.92
N ALA A 71 -17.58 8.38 11.63
CA ALA A 71 -18.91 8.46 11.03
C ALA A 71 -19.62 7.10 11.02
N ALA A 72 -18.89 6.01 10.74
CA ALA A 72 -19.41 4.65 10.83
C ALA A 72 -19.82 4.28 12.26
N ALA A 73 -19.03 4.68 13.26
CA ALA A 73 -19.33 4.44 14.66
C ALA A 73 -20.67 5.08 15.09
N VAL A 74 -20.89 6.34 14.72
CA VAL A 74 -22.14 7.06 15.00
C VAL A 74 -23.32 6.43 14.27
N LEU A 75 -23.16 6.10 12.98
CA LEU A 75 -24.18 5.45 12.18
C LEU A 75 -24.62 4.11 12.78
N TYR A 76 -23.66 3.28 13.18
CA TYR A 76 -23.91 1.98 13.78
C TYR A 76 -24.51 2.07 15.18
N ALA A 77 -24.06 3.00 16.01
CA ALA A 77 -24.68 3.24 17.32
C ALA A 77 -26.14 3.70 17.18
N LYS A 78 -26.44 4.63 16.26
CA LYS A 78 -27.81 5.08 15.96
C LYS A 78 -28.71 3.91 15.54
N ALA A 79 -28.24 3.09 14.60
CA ALA A 79 -29.00 1.93 14.11
C ALA A 79 -29.28 0.89 15.21
N LEU A 80 -28.33 0.66 16.12
CA LEU A 80 -28.53 -0.23 17.27
C LEU A 80 -29.56 0.35 18.26
N VAL A 81 -29.52 1.65 18.54
CA VAL A 81 -30.53 2.30 19.39
C VAL A 81 -31.92 2.18 18.75
N GLU A 82 -32.04 2.42 17.44
CA GLU A 82 -33.29 2.24 16.69
C GLU A 82 -33.80 0.78 16.73
N ALA A 83 -32.88 -0.20 16.77
CA ALA A 83 -33.22 -1.61 16.97
C ALA A 83 -33.59 -1.96 18.43
N GLY A 84 -33.57 -1.00 19.35
CA GLY A 84 -34.02 -1.16 20.74
C GLY A 84 -32.91 -1.46 21.75
N PHE A 85 -31.65 -1.18 21.44
CA PHE A 85 -30.57 -1.15 22.44
C PHE A 85 -30.60 0.15 23.26
N GLY A 86 -30.14 0.10 24.51
CA GLY A 86 -29.78 1.33 25.23
C GLY A 86 -28.53 1.98 24.61
N VAL A 87 -28.36 3.30 24.77
CA VAL A 87 -27.24 4.05 24.14
C VAL A 87 -25.88 3.49 24.55
N GLU A 88 -25.67 3.24 25.84
CA GLU A 88 -24.41 2.68 26.36
C GLU A 88 -24.15 1.28 25.78
N GLU A 89 -25.17 0.42 25.76
CA GLU A 89 -25.07 -0.92 25.18
C GLU A 89 -24.77 -0.86 23.69
N ALA A 90 -25.44 0.02 22.94
CA ALA A 90 -25.22 0.21 21.51
C ALA A 90 -23.74 0.50 21.20
N PHE A 91 -23.12 1.46 21.91
CA PHE A 91 -21.69 1.73 21.77
C PHE A 91 -20.82 0.54 22.19
N ALA A 92 -21.18 -0.17 23.26
CA ALA A 92 -20.44 -1.35 23.72
C ALA A 92 -20.47 -2.51 22.70
N ARG A 93 -21.46 -2.57 21.81
CA ARG A 93 -21.56 -3.56 20.73
C ARG A 93 -20.75 -3.22 19.47
N VAL A 94 -20.15 -2.04 19.38
CA VAL A 94 -19.34 -1.59 18.23
C VAL A 94 -17.85 -1.79 18.49
N THR A 95 -17.10 -2.29 17.50
CA THR A 95 -15.62 -2.31 17.51
C THR A 95 -15.11 -1.33 16.46
N LEU A 96 -14.08 -0.55 16.76
CA LEU A 96 -13.43 0.33 15.79
C LEU A 96 -12.42 -0.46 14.95
N GLY A 97 -12.40 -0.25 13.64
CA GLY A 97 -11.48 -0.91 12.70
C GLY A 97 -10.53 0.07 12.04
N LEU A 98 -9.23 -0.16 12.16
CA LEU A 98 -8.18 0.69 11.58
C LEU A 98 -7.07 -0.15 10.95
N ALA A 99 -6.46 0.38 9.90
CA ALA A 99 -5.27 -0.17 9.28
C ALA A 99 -4.01 0.20 10.08
N VAL A 100 -3.03 -0.68 10.10
CA VAL A 100 -1.66 -0.40 10.56
C VAL A 100 -0.68 -0.85 9.48
N ASP A 101 0.38 -0.08 9.28
CA ASP A 101 1.37 -0.33 8.24
C ASP A 101 2.82 -0.11 8.73
N GLY A 102 3.77 -0.09 7.79
CA GLY A 102 5.20 0.03 8.07
C GLY A 102 5.61 1.37 8.69
N GLU A 103 4.76 2.41 8.61
CA GLU A 103 4.98 3.70 9.28
C GLU A 103 4.49 3.60 10.73
N TYR A 104 5.23 2.86 11.56
CA TYR A 104 4.74 2.40 12.85
C TYR A 104 4.43 3.54 13.84
N PHE A 105 5.15 4.66 13.82
CA PHE A 105 4.84 5.85 14.64
C PHE A 105 3.53 6.53 14.21
N THR A 106 3.31 6.64 12.90
CA THR A 106 2.06 7.16 12.33
C THR A 106 0.88 6.27 12.71
N SER A 107 1.05 4.97 12.49
CA SER A 107 0.06 3.95 12.81
C SER A 107 -0.29 3.94 14.31
N LEU A 108 0.69 3.96 15.22
CA LEU A 108 0.41 3.96 16.66
C LEU A 108 -0.27 5.26 17.11
N ALA A 109 0.16 6.42 16.60
CA ALA A 109 -0.44 7.71 16.93
C ALA A 109 -1.90 7.80 16.44
N LYS A 110 -2.21 7.20 15.28
CA LYS A 110 -3.57 7.08 14.74
C LYS A 110 -4.48 6.25 15.64
N LEU A 111 -4.00 5.13 16.20
CA LEU A 111 -4.79 4.32 17.15
C LEU A 111 -5.10 5.07 18.44
N ARG A 112 -4.14 5.87 18.95
CA ARG A 112 -4.36 6.76 20.11
C ARG A 112 -5.38 7.84 19.78
N ALA A 113 -5.28 8.46 18.60
CA ALA A 113 -6.22 9.47 18.12
C ALA A 113 -7.65 8.91 17.99
N ALA A 114 -7.80 7.67 17.52
CA ALA A 114 -9.08 7.00 17.44
C ALA A 114 -9.78 6.86 18.80
N ARG A 115 -9.04 6.53 19.87
CA ARG A 115 -9.60 6.49 21.23
C ARG A 115 -10.06 7.86 21.72
N ALA A 116 -9.30 8.92 21.42
CA ALA A 116 -9.68 10.28 21.77
C ALA A 116 -10.97 10.72 21.04
N ILE A 117 -11.07 10.43 19.74
CA ILE A 117 -12.27 10.70 18.94
C ILE A 117 -13.47 9.93 19.50
N TRP A 118 -13.30 8.63 19.78
CA TRP A 118 -14.35 7.79 20.37
C TRP A 118 -14.85 8.33 21.70
N GLY A 119 -13.94 8.67 22.62
CA GLY A 119 -14.30 9.25 23.91
C GLY A 119 -15.11 10.54 23.77
N ARG A 120 -14.84 11.34 22.73
CA ARG A 120 -15.62 12.55 22.44
C ARG A 120 -17.02 12.23 21.90
N ILE A 121 -17.15 11.21 21.05
CA ILE A 121 -18.44 10.75 20.50
C ILE A 121 -19.34 10.20 21.61
N THR A 122 -18.81 9.33 22.47
CA THR A 122 -19.59 8.70 23.55
C THR A 122 -20.01 9.74 24.57
N ALA A 123 -19.09 10.61 25.01
CA ALA A 123 -19.40 11.69 25.93
C ALA A 123 -20.48 12.65 25.37
N ALA A 124 -20.42 12.99 24.08
CA ALA A 124 -21.45 13.80 23.42
C ALA A 124 -22.82 13.08 23.34
N SER A 125 -22.82 11.75 23.43
CA SER A 125 -24.01 10.91 23.48
C SER A 125 -24.49 10.63 24.92
N GLY A 126 -23.86 11.24 25.93
CA GLY A 126 -24.25 11.14 27.34
C GLY A 126 -23.82 9.84 28.04
N VAL A 127 -22.86 9.10 27.48
CA VAL A 127 -22.36 7.83 28.03
C VAL A 127 -20.82 7.78 28.00
N GLU A 128 -20.21 6.97 28.85
CA GLU A 128 -18.77 6.76 28.84
C GLU A 128 -18.48 5.27 28.61
N VAL A 129 -18.17 4.92 27.35
CA VAL A 129 -17.88 3.54 26.95
C VAL A 129 -16.43 3.46 26.47
N PRO A 130 -15.59 2.55 27.01
CA PRO A 130 -14.24 2.35 26.50
C PRO A 130 -14.26 1.92 25.03
N ALA A 131 -13.38 2.50 24.23
CA ALA A 131 -13.18 2.06 22.85
C ALA A 131 -12.64 0.62 22.85
N ARG A 132 -13.09 -0.17 21.87
CA ARG A 132 -12.40 -1.41 21.49
C ARG A 132 -11.93 -1.29 20.06
N ILE A 133 -10.65 -1.53 19.81
CA ILE A 133 -9.99 -1.30 18.53
C ILE A 133 -9.44 -2.62 17.97
N GLU A 134 -9.81 -2.92 16.73
CA GLU A 134 -9.16 -3.89 15.87
C GLU A 134 -8.19 -3.16 14.92
N ALA A 135 -6.90 -3.41 15.08
CA ALA A 135 -5.85 -2.97 14.17
C ALA A 135 -5.50 -4.10 13.20
N ARG A 136 -5.63 -3.86 11.90
CA ARG A 136 -5.31 -4.84 10.85
C ARG A 136 -4.16 -4.37 9.99
N SER A 137 -3.19 -5.25 9.73
CA SER A 137 -2.08 -4.92 8.83
C SER A 137 -2.61 -4.57 7.44
N SER A 138 -2.08 -3.52 6.84
CA SER A 138 -2.52 -3.05 5.54
C SER A 138 -2.04 -3.94 4.40
N ALA A 139 -2.90 -4.18 3.41
CA ALA A 139 -2.50 -4.86 2.17
C ALA A 139 -1.72 -3.89 1.25
N ARG A 140 -2.02 -2.59 1.32
CA ARG A 140 -1.36 -1.50 0.58
C ARG A 140 0.17 -1.54 0.63
N MET A 141 0.76 -1.96 1.75
CA MET A 141 2.22 -2.01 1.94
C MET A 141 2.89 -3.29 1.42
N LEU A 142 2.13 -4.33 1.05
CA LEU A 142 2.67 -5.64 0.69
C LEU A 142 3.09 -5.69 -0.79
N SER A 143 4.23 -6.32 -1.05
CA SER A 143 4.77 -6.55 -2.40
C SER A 143 4.69 -8.02 -2.81
N LYS A 144 4.47 -8.27 -4.10
CA LYS A 144 4.59 -9.60 -4.74
C LYS A 144 6.05 -9.98 -4.94
N VAL A 145 6.88 -8.99 -5.30
CA VAL A 145 8.33 -9.16 -5.48
C VAL A 145 9.03 -8.97 -4.15
N ASP A 146 10.09 -9.75 -3.95
CA ASP A 146 10.82 -9.88 -2.69
C ASP A 146 9.89 -9.99 -1.47
N PRO A 147 8.97 -10.99 -1.46
CA PRO A 147 7.89 -11.06 -0.46
C PRO A 147 8.40 -11.29 0.96
N TRP A 148 9.65 -11.73 1.13
CA TRP A 148 10.28 -11.91 2.44
C TRP A 148 10.39 -10.58 3.21
N VAL A 149 10.53 -9.45 2.50
CA VAL A 149 10.52 -8.11 3.10
C VAL A 149 9.17 -7.80 3.76
N ASN A 150 8.07 -8.43 3.31
CA ASN A 150 6.77 -8.26 3.94
C ASN A 150 6.77 -8.76 5.40
N LEU A 151 7.62 -9.72 5.78
CA LEU A 151 7.77 -10.12 7.20
C LEU A 151 8.20 -8.95 8.08
N LEU A 152 9.11 -8.10 7.56
CA LEU A 152 9.60 -6.92 8.27
C LEU A 152 8.49 -5.87 8.38
N ARG A 153 7.77 -5.61 7.28
CA ARG A 153 6.63 -4.69 7.24
C ARG A 153 5.52 -5.09 8.22
N LEU A 154 5.18 -6.38 8.24
CA LEU A 154 4.17 -6.94 9.14
C LEU A 154 4.61 -6.90 10.61
N THR A 155 5.89 -7.06 10.89
CA THR A 155 6.43 -6.91 12.25
C THR A 155 6.30 -5.46 12.73
N ALA A 156 6.64 -4.48 11.89
CA ALA A 156 6.45 -3.06 12.20
C ALA A 156 4.97 -2.70 12.41
N ALA A 157 4.07 -3.20 11.55
CA ALA A 157 2.63 -3.01 11.71
C ALA A 157 2.10 -3.66 13.01
N GLY A 158 2.60 -4.85 13.36
CA GLY A 158 2.26 -5.53 14.61
C GLY A 158 2.73 -4.77 15.85
N PHE A 159 3.95 -4.24 15.81
CA PHE A 159 4.47 -3.36 16.86
C PHE A 159 3.59 -2.12 17.02
N ALA A 160 3.24 -1.45 15.92
CA ALA A 160 2.38 -0.27 15.94
C ALA A 160 1.00 -0.56 16.52
N GLY A 161 0.40 -1.70 16.14
CA GLY A 161 -0.88 -2.17 16.69
C GLY A 161 -0.81 -2.40 18.21
N ALA A 162 0.22 -3.10 18.68
CA ALA A 162 0.40 -3.42 20.08
C ALA A 162 0.69 -2.16 20.94
N VAL A 163 1.70 -1.37 20.56
CA VAL A 163 2.10 -0.15 21.28
C VAL A 163 1.03 0.93 21.19
N GLY A 164 0.34 1.01 20.05
CA GLY A 164 -0.83 1.87 19.87
C GLY A 164 -2.06 1.40 20.66
N GLY A 165 -1.97 0.33 21.46
CA GLY A 165 -3.01 -0.11 22.38
C GLY A 165 -4.26 -0.67 21.70
N ALA A 166 -4.11 -1.37 20.56
CA ALA A 166 -5.23 -2.09 19.97
C ALA A 166 -5.60 -3.32 20.83
N ASP A 167 -6.90 -3.59 20.97
CA ASP A 167 -7.41 -4.76 21.68
C ASP A 167 -7.29 -6.04 20.84
N VAL A 168 -7.32 -5.88 19.51
CA VAL A 168 -7.16 -6.97 18.55
C VAL A 168 -6.15 -6.52 17.50
N VAL A 169 -5.10 -7.31 17.29
CA VAL A 169 -4.14 -7.11 16.20
C VAL A 169 -4.30 -8.27 15.22
N VAL A 170 -4.49 -7.94 13.94
CA VAL A 170 -4.62 -8.93 12.86
C VAL A 170 -3.51 -8.70 11.84
N LEU A 171 -2.51 -9.58 11.84
CA LEU A 171 -1.45 -9.57 10.84
C LEU A 171 -1.78 -10.53 9.70
N ALA A 172 -1.72 -10.01 8.48
CA ALA A 172 -1.79 -10.80 7.27
C ALA A 172 -0.54 -11.70 7.13
N PRO A 173 -0.64 -12.82 6.42
CA PRO A 173 0.53 -13.58 6.00
C PRO A 173 1.41 -12.76 5.04
N PHE A 174 2.72 -12.99 5.06
CA PHE A 174 3.65 -12.24 4.20
C PHE A 174 3.44 -12.47 2.69
N THR A 175 2.66 -13.49 2.33
CA THR A 175 2.33 -13.90 0.96
C THR A 175 0.99 -13.36 0.45
N ASP A 176 0.27 -12.55 1.23
CA ASP A 176 -1.11 -12.13 0.92
C ASP A 176 -1.22 -11.34 -0.41
N ALA A 177 -0.16 -10.63 -0.79
CA ALA A 177 -0.09 -9.94 -2.09
C ALA A 177 0.04 -10.90 -3.29
N ILE A 178 0.46 -12.14 -3.06
CA ILE A 178 0.72 -13.15 -4.09
C ILE A 178 -0.49 -14.08 -4.25
N GLY A 179 -1.01 -14.61 -3.14
CA GLY A 179 -2.07 -15.61 -3.16
C GLY A 179 -2.32 -16.26 -1.80
N HIS A 180 -2.93 -17.46 -1.80
CA HIS A 180 -3.32 -18.13 -0.57
C HIS A 180 -2.12 -18.58 0.28
N PRO A 181 -2.13 -18.26 1.59
CA PRO A 181 -0.96 -18.44 2.43
C PRO A 181 -0.69 -19.91 2.71
N GLY A 182 0.51 -20.40 2.40
CA GLY A 182 0.93 -21.75 2.79
C GLY A 182 1.13 -21.92 4.31
N ALA A 183 1.47 -23.14 4.73
CA ALA A 183 1.71 -23.46 6.15
C ALA A 183 2.80 -22.58 6.79
N LEU A 184 3.89 -22.29 6.05
CA LEU A 184 4.95 -21.39 6.51
C LEU A 184 4.42 -19.97 6.73
N ALA A 185 3.69 -19.41 5.76
CA ALA A 185 3.17 -18.05 5.82
C ALA A 185 2.20 -17.86 7.00
N ARG A 186 1.29 -18.81 7.22
CA ARG A 186 0.39 -18.83 8.40
C ARG A 186 1.17 -18.95 9.71
N ARG A 187 2.22 -19.80 9.75
CA ARG A 187 3.07 -19.94 10.93
C ARG A 187 3.79 -18.63 11.25
N GLN A 188 4.36 -17.95 10.26
CA GLN A 188 5.06 -16.69 10.48
C GLN A 188 4.11 -15.59 10.96
N ALA A 189 2.93 -15.43 10.34
CA ALA A 189 1.94 -14.44 10.78
C ALA A 189 1.53 -14.59 12.25
N ARG A 190 1.37 -15.83 12.73
CA ARG A 190 1.12 -16.12 14.15
C ARG A 190 2.35 -15.89 15.01
N ASN A 191 3.51 -16.41 14.60
CA ASN A 191 4.73 -16.34 15.39
C ASN A 191 5.24 -14.91 15.57
N THR A 192 5.11 -14.03 14.58
CA THR A 192 5.41 -12.59 14.73
C THR A 192 4.65 -12.01 15.92
N GLN A 193 3.36 -12.32 16.06
CA GLN A 193 2.56 -11.84 17.19
C GLN A 193 3.02 -12.46 18.53
N LEU A 194 3.35 -13.76 18.54
CA LEU A 194 3.88 -14.43 19.74
C LEU A 194 5.21 -13.81 20.19
N VAL A 195 6.12 -13.49 19.28
CA VAL A 195 7.39 -12.81 19.60
C VAL A 195 7.13 -11.43 20.19
N LEU A 196 6.22 -10.65 19.61
CA LEU A 196 5.86 -9.32 20.12
C LEU A 196 5.26 -9.38 21.54
N MET A 197 4.46 -10.40 21.83
CA MET A 197 3.84 -10.59 23.15
C MET A 197 4.81 -11.18 24.19
N GLU A 198 5.44 -12.29 23.87
CA GLU A 198 6.13 -13.16 24.83
C GLU A 198 7.62 -12.85 24.97
N GLU A 199 8.28 -12.34 23.93
CA GLU A 199 9.73 -12.09 23.93
C GLU A 199 10.05 -10.60 23.98
N SER A 200 9.30 -9.77 23.23
CA SER A 200 9.46 -8.31 23.24
C SER A 200 8.70 -7.64 24.39
N HIS A 201 7.82 -8.38 25.07
CA HIS A 201 7.08 -7.93 26.24
C HIS A 201 6.27 -6.63 26.04
N LEU A 202 5.80 -6.35 24.82
CA LEU A 202 5.14 -5.08 24.49
C LEU A 202 3.84 -4.84 25.27
N GLY A 203 3.23 -5.88 25.83
CA GLY A 203 2.02 -5.78 26.66
C GLY A 203 2.26 -5.52 28.15
N ARG A 204 3.51 -5.32 28.62
CA ARG A 204 3.81 -5.18 30.06
C ARG A 204 3.52 -3.79 30.63
N VAL A 205 3.59 -2.75 29.81
CA VAL A 205 3.38 -1.36 30.21
C VAL A 205 2.21 -0.79 29.40
N ALA A 206 1.27 -0.14 30.09
CA ALA A 206 0.18 0.57 29.43
C ALA A 206 0.71 1.83 28.74
N ASP A 207 0.37 2.00 27.45
CA ASP A 207 0.79 3.11 26.57
C ASP A 207 2.27 3.52 26.78
N PRO A 208 3.25 2.69 26.39
CA PRO A 208 4.67 3.01 26.60
C PRO A 208 5.14 4.23 25.79
N ALA A 209 4.33 4.72 24.85
CA ALA A 209 4.57 5.95 24.08
C ALA A 209 4.11 7.22 24.82
N ALA A 210 3.39 7.10 25.93
CA ALA A 210 2.86 8.24 26.67
C ALA A 210 3.99 9.18 27.14
N GLY A 211 3.78 10.48 26.94
CA GLY A 211 4.73 11.53 27.31
C GLY A 211 5.84 11.79 26.28
N ALA A 212 5.94 10.99 25.21
CA ALA A 212 6.84 11.29 24.10
C ALA A 212 6.29 12.48 23.30
N TRP A 213 6.87 13.68 23.48
CA TRP A 213 6.38 14.94 22.89
C TRP A 213 6.02 14.86 21.41
N ALA A 214 6.86 14.22 20.59
CA ALA A 214 6.60 14.06 19.16
C ALA A 214 5.35 13.19 18.88
N LEU A 215 5.16 12.12 19.63
CA LEU A 215 4.01 11.22 19.49
C LEU A 215 2.73 11.86 20.05
N GLU A 216 2.82 12.65 21.11
CA GLU A 216 1.67 13.41 21.62
C GLU A 216 1.17 14.43 20.61
N GLN A 217 2.08 15.20 20.00
CA GLN A 217 1.69 16.14 18.95
C GLN A 217 1.14 15.45 17.71
N LEU A 218 1.75 14.34 17.30
CA LEU A 218 1.26 13.58 16.15
C LEU A 218 -0.14 13.00 16.41
N THR A 219 -0.37 12.47 17.62
CA THR A 219 -1.69 11.99 18.06
C THR A 219 -2.73 13.12 18.08
N ASP A 220 -2.41 14.28 18.66
CA ASP A 220 -3.33 15.44 18.68
C ASP A 220 -3.63 15.94 17.25
N GLY A 221 -2.61 16.03 16.40
CA GLY A 221 -2.75 16.40 14.99
C GLY A 221 -3.70 15.46 14.25
N PHE A 222 -3.52 14.14 14.38
CA PHE A 222 -4.43 13.16 13.79
C PHE A 222 -5.84 13.21 14.39
N ALA A 223 -5.98 13.39 15.71
CA ALA A 223 -7.29 13.50 16.35
C ALA A 223 -8.07 14.70 15.81
N ARG A 224 -7.44 15.87 15.68
CA ARG A 224 -8.06 17.08 15.13
C ARG A 224 -8.41 16.93 13.66
N ALA A 225 -7.49 16.41 12.85
CA ALA A 225 -7.71 16.23 11.42
C ALA A 225 -8.80 15.17 11.15
N GLY A 226 -8.79 14.07 11.90
CA GLY A 226 -9.83 13.04 11.86
C GLY A 226 -11.19 13.57 12.30
N TRP A 227 -11.23 14.39 13.36
CA TRP A 227 -12.46 15.06 13.80
C TRP A 227 -13.03 16.01 12.74
N ALA A 228 -12.18 16.80 12.08
CA ALA A 228 -12.60 17.67 10.99
C ALA A 228 -13.13 16.88 9.78
N ALA A 229 -12.49 15.74 9.44
CA ALA A 229 -12.97 14.85 8.40
C ALA A 229 -14.34 14.24 8.76
N PHE A 230 -14.52 13.80 10.02
CA PHE A 230 -15.79 13.34 10.56
C PHE A 230 -16.89 14.41 10.46
N GLN A 231 -16.63 15.63 10.90
CA GLN A 231 -17.60 16.73 10.83
C GLN A 231 -18.03 17.04 9.40
N ALA A 232 -17.12 17.00 8.44
CA ALA A 232 -17.45 17.19 7.04
C ALA A 232 -18.36 16.08 6.49
N ILE A 233 -18.18 14.83 6.93
CA ILE A 233 -19.06 13.71 6.57
C ILE A 233 -20.46 13.92 7.18
N GLU A 234 -20.56 14.31 8.46
CA GLU A 234 -21.86 14.57 9.09
C GLU A 234 -22.59 15.77 8.45
N GLN A 235 -21.86 16.82 8.06
CA GLN A 235 -22.43 17.96 7.33
C GLN A 235 -23.01 17.57 5.96
N ALA A 236 -22.48 16.52 5.33
CA ALA A 236 -22.99 15.97 4.08
C ALA A 236 -24.23 15.06 4.29
N GLY A 237 -24.78 14.98 5.50
CA GLY A 237 -25.92 14.11 5.82
C GLY A 237 -25.52 12.74 6.34
N GLY A 238 -24.26 12.54 6.73
CA GLY A 238 -23.72 11.29 7.28
C GLY A 238 -23.02 10.42 6.25
N LEU A 239 -22.45 9.30 6.71
CA LEU A 239 -21.51 8.50 5.92
C LEU A 239 -22.09 7.94 4.61
N ILE A 240 -23.32 7.42 4.63
CA ILE A 240 -23.94 6.83 3.42
C ILE A 240 -24.17 7.91 2.37
N ALA A 241 -24.73 9.06 2.76
CA ALA A 241 -24.95 10.19 1.86
C ALA A 241 -23.63 10.74 1.32
N ALA A 242 -22.59 10.84 2.16
CA ALA A 242 -21.26 11.28 1.73
C ALA A 242 -20.61 10.32 0.72
N LEU A 243 -20.84 9.01 0.84
CA LEU A 243 -20.38 8.00 -0.13
C LEU A 243 -21.17 8.07 -1.43
N GLU A 244 -22.50 8.15 -1.38
CA GLU A 244 -23.38 8.27 -2.56
C GLU A 244 -23.09 9.57 -3.34
N ALA A 245 -22.75 10.65 -2.64
CA ALA A 245 -22.35 11.93 -3.23
C ALA A 245 -20.89 11.99 -3.71
N GLY A 246 -20.06 10.98 -3.45
CA GLY A 246 -18.67 10.93 -3.91
C GLY A 246 -17.66 11.72 -3.05
N ILE A 247 -18.08 12.31 -1.92
CA ILE A 247 -17.26 13.22 -1.10
C ILE A 247 -16.08 12.48 -0.46
N VAL A 248 -16.30 11.26 0.01
CA VAL A 248 -15.24 10.43 0.61
C VAL A 248 -14.24 10.02 -0.48
N GLN A 249 -14.74 9.69 -1.66
CA GLN A 249 -13.95 9.22 -2.80
C GLN A 249 -13.08 10.31 -3.38
N GLU A 250 -13.61 11.52 -3.58
CA GLU A 250 -12.84 12.66 -4.08
C GLU A 250 -11.64 12.97 -3.19
N ARG A 251 -11.87 13.00 -1.86
CA ARG A 251 -10.81 13.26 -0.88
C ARG A 251 -9.74 12.16 -0.87
N ALA A 252 -10.18 10.90 -0.89
CA ALA A 252 -9.26 9.76 -0.96
C ALA A 252 -8.46 9.77 -2.28
N ALA A 253 -9.10 10.07 -3.41
CA ALA A 253 -8.45 10.15 -4.72
C ALA A 253 -7.37 11.23 -4.79
N ALA A 254 -7.61 12.41 -4.19
CA ALA A 254 -6.61 13.47 -4.12
C ALA A 254 -5.37 13.03 -3.32
N THR A 255 -5.56 12.28 -2.23
CA THR A 255 -4.45 11.76 -1.41
C THR A 255 -3.72 10.63 -2.13
N ARG A 256 -4.47 9.72 -2.74
CA ARG A 256 -3.94 8.65 -3.59
C ARG A 256 -3.06 9.18 -4.70
N ALA A 257 -3.49 10.21 -5.43
CA ALA A 257 -2.71 10.79 -6.52
C ALA A 257 -1.36 11.34 -6.04
N ALA A 258 -1.32 11.95 -4.85
CA ALA A 258 -0.08 12.42 -4.24
C ALA A 258 0.85 11.25 -3.86
N ILE A 259 0.30 10.17 -3.30
CA ILE A 259 1.05 8.95 -2.97
C ILE A 259 1.60 8.29 -4.25
N GLU A 260 0.78 8.13 -5.29
CA GLU A 260 1.18 7.56 -6.57
C GLU A 260 2.30 8.37 -7.22
N ALA A 261 2.21 9.71 -7.20
CA ALA A 261 3.26 10.59 -7.69
C ALA A 261 4.58 10.47 -6.89
N ALA A 262 4.48 10.32 -5.56
CA ALA A 262 5.65 10.13 -4.70
C ALA A 262 6.31 8.75 -4.93
N VAL A 263 5.52 7.69 -5.12
CA VAL A 263 5.99 6.35 -5.48
C VAL A 263 6.65 6.36 -6.86
N ALA A 264 6.02 6.99 -7.85
CA ALA A 264 6.55 7.09 -9.22
C ALA A 264 7.92 7.79 -9.22
N LYS A 265 8.11 8.82 -8.40
CA LYS A 265 9.37 9.55 -8.25
C LYS A 265 10.35 8.92 -7.24
N ARG A 266 10.02 7.75 -6.68
CA ARG A 266 10.78 7.05 -5.64
C ARG A 266 11.06 7.89 -4.39
N GLN A 267 10.21 8.88 -4.11
CA GLN A 267 10.24 9.64 -2.86
C GLN A 267 9.71 8.79 -1.70
N THR A 268 8.73 7.93 -2.00
CA THR A 268 8.33 6.82 -1.13
C THR A 268 9.10 5.58 -1.56
N GLY A 269 10.30 5.38 -1.01
CA GLY A 269 11.16 4.25 -1.34
C GLY A 269 10.59 2.92 -0.86
N LEU A 270 10.54 1.93 -1.74
CA LEU A 270 10.02 0.59 -1.46
C LEU A 270 11.17 -0.43 -1.49
N ILE A 271 11.65 -0.84 -0.31
CA ILE A 271 12.72 -1.84 -0.18
C ILE A 271 12.32 -3.17 -0.83
N GLY A 272 13.21 -3.73 -1.67
CA GLY A 272 12.99 -4.94 -2.46
C GLY A 272 12.25 -4.70 -3.78
N VAL A 273 11.63 -3.51 -3.95
CA VAL A 273 10.80 -3.16 -5.10
C VAL A 273 11.44 -2.06 -5.93
N SER A 274 11.43 -0.82 -5.44
CA SER A 274 12.03 0.36 -6.11
C SER A 274 13.43 0.66 -5.60
N GLU A 275 13.71 0.28 -4.35
CA GLU A 275 15.00 0.43 -3.69
C GLU A 275 15.59 -0.94 -3.39
N PHE A 276 16.86 -1.13 -3.76
CA PHE A 276 17.59 -2.39 -3.59
C PHE A 276 16.81 -3.62 -4.13
N PRO A 277 16.33 -3.57 -5.39
CA PRO A 277 15.58 -4.68 -5.97
C PRO A 277 16.44 -5.94 -6.10
N ASN A 278 15.85 -7.09 -5.81
CA ASN A 278 16.45 -8.40 -6.08
C ASN A 278 15.71 -9.06 -7.24
N LEU A 279 16.38 -9.26 -8.38
CA LEU A 279 15.81 -9.95 -9.54
C LEU A 279 15.88 -11.48 -9.42
N GLY A 280 16.72 -11.99 -8.52
CA GLY A 280 16.88 -13.42 -8.23
C GLY A 280 16.13 -13.87 -6.98
N ASP A 281 15.06 -13.16 -6.59
CA ASP A 281 14.27 -13.53 -5.43
C ASP A 281 13.55 -14.87 -5.63
N VAL A 282 13.48 -15.68 -4.56
CA VAL A 282 12.85 -16.99 -4.59
C VAL A 282 11.42 -16.87 -4.09
N ALA A 283 10.47 -17.29 -4.92
CA ALA A 283 9.06 -17.29 -4.58
C ALA A 283 8.77 -18.26 -3.41
N PRO A 284 7.96 -17.85 -2.42
CA PRO A 284 7.57 -18.72 -1.32
C PRO A 284 6.56 -19.77 -1.79
N THR A 285 6.45 -20.87 -1.04
CA THR A 285 5.42 -21.89 -1.28
C THR A 285 4.03 -21.35 -0.95
N MET A 286 3.10 -21.55 -1.88
CA MET A 286 1.70 -21.13 -1.78
C MET A 286 0.79 -22.35 -1.73
N ASP A 287 -0.37 -22.20 -1.08
CA ASP A 287 -1.41 -23.24 -1.15
C ASP A 287 -2.21 -23.02 -2.45
N GLU A 288 -2.39 -24.07 -3.25
CA GLU A 288 -3.31 -24.05 -4.37
C GLU A 288 -4.74 -24.32 -3.86
N VAL A 289 -5.64 -23.38 -4.12
CA VAL A 289 -7.05 -23.49 -3.76
C VAL A 289 -7.84 -23.33 -5.04
N ASP A 290 -8.66 -24.33 -5.38
CA ASP A 290 -9.66 -24.19 -6.45
C ASP A 290 -10.93 -23.54 -5.87
N PRO A 291 -11.23 -22.27 -6.19
CA PRO A 291 -12.43 -21.61 -5.67
C PRO A 291 -13.71 -22.29 -6.14
N ALA A 292 -13.71 -22.94 -7.31
CA ALA A 292 -14.88 -23.62 -7.85
C ALA A 292 -15.29 -24.82 -6.99
N SER A 293 -14.32 -25.50 -6.36
CA SER A 293 -14.58 -26.64 -5.47
C SER A 293 -15.41 -26.28 -4.22
N PHE A 294 -15.44 -25.00 -3.83
CA PHE A 294 -16.21 -24.50 -2.68
C PHE A 294 -17.36 -23.56 -3.08
N ALA A 295 -17.53 -23.28 -4.37
CA ALA A 295 -18.56 -22.39 -4.85
C ALA A 295 -19.95 -22.95 -4.51
N ARG A 296 -20.77 -22.16 -3.83
CA ARG A 296 -22.18 -22.47 -3.57
C ARG A 296 -23.06 -21.41 -4.22
N PRO A 297 -24.27 -21.76 -4.69
CA PRO A 297 -25.24 -20.78 -5.15
C PRO A 297 -25.45 -19.73 -4.05
N MET A 298 -25.30 -18.45 -4.42
CA MET A 298 -25.61 -17.36 -3.51
C MET A 298 -27.10 -17.44 -3.17
N PRO A 299 -27.50 -17.45 -1.89
CA PRO A 299 -28.91 -17.40 -1.55
C PRO A 299 -29.51 -16.09 -2.09
N GLU A 300 -30.77 -16.12 -2.53
CA GLU A 300 -31.49 -14.91 -2.91
C GLU A 300 -31.55 -13.96 -1.70
N ILE A 301 -30.89 -12.80 -1.82
CA ILE A 301 -30.91 -11.78 -0.78
C ILE A 301 -32.07 -10.85 -1.08
N ALA A 302 -33.11 -10.86 -0.23
CA ALA A 302 -34.20 -9.90 -0.32
C ALA A 302 -33.65 -8.47 -0.26
N ALA A 303 -33.76 -7.74 -1.39
CA ALA A 303 -33.40 -6.33 -1.50
C ALA A 303 -34.54 -5.49 -0.91
N GLU A 304 -34.24 -4.72 0.13
CA GLU A 304 -35.17 -3.77 0.72
C GLU A 304 -34.79 -2.35 0.29
N GLY A 305 -35.74 -1.62 -0.30
CA GLY A 305 -35.54 -0.26 -0.79
C GLY A 305 -34.77 -0.17 -2.13
N PRO A 306 -34.58 1.06 -2.65
CA PRO A 306 -33.84 1.28 -3.89
C PRO A 306 -32.38 0.89 -3.72
N ALA A 307 -31.76 0.40 -4.79
CA ALA A 307 -30.34 0.08 -4.78
C ALA A 307 -29.51 1.34 -4.54
N SER A 308 -28.56 1.28 -3.60
CA SER A 308 -27.56 2.33 -3.39
C SER A 308 -26.35 2.09 -4.30
N THR A 309 -25.77 3.18 -4.80
CA THR A 309 -24.59 3.17 -5.65
C THR A 309 -23.63 4.29 -5.28
N CYS A 310 -22.34 4.04 -5.38
CA CYS A 310 -21.30 5.05 -5.25
C CYS A 310 -20.09 4.69 -6.13
N THR A 311 -19.16 5.64 -6.32
CA THR A 311 -17.86 5.29 -6.90
C THR A 311 -17.13 4.36 -5.94
N PRO A 312 -16.65 3.19 -6.37
CA PRO A 312 -15.96 2.26 -5.50
C PRO A 312 -14.61 2.80 -5.04
N LEU A 313 -14.30 2.61 -3.76
CA LEU A 313 -12.98 2.81 -3.19
C LEU A 313 -12.11 1.59 -3.53
N ALA A 314 -11.53 1.62 -4.73
CA ALA A 314 -10.68 0.54 -5.23
C ALA A 314 -9.35 0.47 -4.44
N PRO A 315 -9.01 -0.68 -3.84
CA PRO A 315 -7.75 -0.83 -3.11
C PRO A 315 -6.55 -0.62 -4.04
N MET A 316 -5.43 -0.20 -3.47
CA MET A 316 -4.16 -0.04 -4.18
C MET A 316 -3.01 -0.67 -3.39
N ARG A 317 -1.97 -1.13 -4.08
CA ARG A 317 -0.69 -1.49 -3.45
C ARG A 317 0.40 -0.58 -4.00
N LEU A 318 1.27 -0.09 -3.11
CA LEU A 318 2.35 0.83 -3.51
C LEU A 318 3.32 0.18 -4.50
N ALA A 319 3.55 -1.13 -4.36
CA ALA A 319 4.48 -1.87 -5.19
C ALA A 319 3.93 -2.25 -6.57
N GLU A 320 2.61 -2.19 -6.77
CA GLU A 320 1.94 -2.72 -7.96
C GLU A 320 2.44 -2.15 -9.29
N PRO A 321 2.67 -0.82 -9.44
CA PRO A 321 3.19 -0.28 -10.71
C PRO A 321 4.56 -0.84 -11.09
N PHE A 322 5.46 -1.06 -10.12
CA PHE A 322 6.77 -1.67 -10.38
C PHE A 322 6.67 -3.16 -10.66
N GLU A 323 5.75 -3.86 -10.00
CA GLU A 323 5.48 -5.29 -10.28
C GLU A 323 4.97 -5.49 -11.71
N GLN A 324 4.06 -4.64 -12.17
CA GLN A 324 3.56 -4.65 -13.55
C GLN A 324 4.70 -4.42 -14.56
N LEU A 325 5.62 -3.49 -14.26
CA LEU A 325 6.81 -3.28 -15.10
C LEU A 325 7.69 -4.53 -15.13
N ARG A 326 7.99 -5.16 -13.99
CA ARG A 326 8.80 -6.39 -13.96
C ARG A 326 8.14 -7.55 -14.70
N GLU A 327 6.82 -7.70 -14.57
CA GLU A 327 6.06 -8.70 -15.32
C GLU A 327 6.11 -8.42 -16.82
N ALA A 328 5.94 -7.17 -17.24
CA ALA A 328 6.06 -6.76 -18.64
C ALA A 328 7.47 -7.02 -19.18
N ALA A 329 8.52 -6.75 -18.39
CA ALA A 329 9.91 -6.96 -18.78
C ALA A 329 10.20 -8.43 -19.12
N ARG A 330 9.68 -9.38 -18.32
CA ARG A 330 9.82 -10.82 -18.61
C ARG A 330 9.17 -11.24 -19.92
N ARG A 331 8.14 -10.52 -20.38
CA ARG A 331 7.49 -10.79 -21.67
C ARG A 331 8.29 -10.27 -22.87
N LEU A 332 9.35 -9.49 -22.63
CA LEU A 332 10.24 -8.99 -23.68
C LEU A 332 11.26 -10.04 -24.14
N THR A 333 11.46 -11.12 -23.38
CA THR A 333 12.31 -12.24 -23.78
C THR A 333 11.48 -13.51 -23.96
N ALA A 334 11.93 -14.40 -24.86
CA ALA A 334 11.18 -15.62 -25.18
C ALA A 334 11.18 -16.66 -24.05
N ASP A 335 12.22 -16.64 -23.22
CA ASP A 335 12.44 -17.56 -22.10
C ASP A 335 11.87 -17.04 -20.76
N GLY A 336 11.32 -15.82 -20.73
CA GLY A 336 10.80 -15.20 -19.51
C GLY A 336 11.87 -14.64 -18.58
N ALA A 337 13.14 -14.62 -19.00
CA ALA A 337 14.22 -13.95 -18.28
C ALA A 337 14.07 -12.42 -18.32
N TYR A 338 14.79 -11.72 -17.44
CA TYR A 338 14.82 -10.27 -17.50
C TYR A 338 15.71 -9.81 -18.67
N PRO A 339 15.28 -8.83 -19.49
CA PRO A 339 16.12 -8.25 -20.54
C PRO A 339 17.33 -7.56 -19.92
N LYS A 340 18.42 -7.48 -20.68
CA LYS A 340 19.69 -6.93 -20.22
C LYS A 340 20.00 -5.56 -20.81
N ALA A 341 20.53 -4.67 -19.97
CA ALA A 341 21.21 -3.46 -20.39
C ALA A 341 22.71 -3.55 -20.10
N LEU A 342 23.53 -2.84 -20.87
CA LEU A 342 24.97 -2.72 -20.64
C LEU A 342 25.27 -1.45 -19.82
N LEU A 343 25.85 -1.60 -18.64
CA LEU A 343 26.35 -0.49 -17.84
C LEU A 343 27.85 -0.34 -18.08
N VAL A 344 28.26 0.80 -18.61
CA VAL A 344 29.67 1.10 -18.89
C VAL A 344 30.20 2.12 -17.91
N THR A 345 31.25 1.76 -17.19
CA THR A 345 31.91 2.63 -16.21
C THR A 345 33.07 3.39 -16.88
N LEU A 346 33.23 4.66 -16.53
CA LEU A 346 34.38 5.47 -16.98
C LEU A 346 35.18 5.94 -15.77
N GLY A 347 36.51 5.97 -15.88
CA GLY A 347 37.40 6.38 -14.79
C GLY A 347 37.55 5.33 -13.69
N THR A 348 37.74 5.80 -12.45
CA THR A 348 38.04 4.96 -11.29
C THR A 348 36.76 4.60 -10.52
N PRO A 349 36.79 3.60 -9.62
CA PRO A 349 35.63 3.28 -8.77
C PRO A 349 35.05 4.50 -8.03
N ALA A 350 35.89 5.47 -7.64
CA ALA A 350 35.41 6.70 -6.99
C ALA A 350 34.55 7.57 -7.91
N ASP A 351 34.79 7.52 -9.23
CA ASP A 351 34.05 8.27 -10.24
C ASP A 351 32.66 7.65 -10.49
N TYR A 352 32.58 6.33 -10.62
CA TYR A 352 31.40 5.67 -11.15
C TYR A 352 30.52 4.96 -10.11
N THR A 353 31.02 4.55 -8.94
CA THR A 353 30.29 3.63 -8.03
C THR A 353 28.88 4.12 -7.66
N ALA A 354 28.72 5.42 -7.38
CA ALA A 354 27.42 5.97 -7.00
C ALA A 354 26.39 5.90 -8.14
N ARG A 355 26.78 6.32 -9.35
CA ARG A 355 25.92 6.34 -10.54
C ARG A 355 25.66 4.94 -11.10
N LEU A 356 26.66 4.06 -11.02
CA LEU A 356 26.52 2.64 -11.35
C LEU A 356 25.47 1.99 -10.44
N THR A 357 25.60 2.15 -9.11
CA THR A 357 24.67 1.58 -8.14
C THR A 357 23.26 2.14 -8.31
N PHE A 358 23.13 3.46 -8.48
CA PHE A 358 21.85 4.11 -8.75
C PHE A 358 21.18 3.55 -10.00
N THR A 359 21.92 3.47 -11.11
CA THR A 359 21.40 3.01 -12.40
C THR A 359 21.01 1.55 -12.37
N ARG A 360 21.85 0.69 -11.80
CA ARG A 360 21.55 -0.73 -11.63
C ARG A 360 20.27 -0.93 -10.82
N ASN A 361 20.15 -0.25 -9.67
CA ASN A 361 18.95 -0.35 -8.83
C ASN A 361 17.71 0.21 -9.55
N LEU A 362 17.84 1.31 -10.30
CA LEU A 362 16.73 1.88 -11.07
C LEU A 362 16.23 0.91 -12.14
N LEU A 363 17.13 0.38 -12.98
CA LEU A 363 16.79 -0.55 -14.05
C LEU A 363 16.19 -1.86 -13.50
N ALA A 364 16.79 -2.42 -12.43
CA ALA A 364 16.29 -3.61 -11.79
C ALA A 364 14.91 -3.41 -11.13
N ALA A 365 14.55 -2.19 -10.71
CA ALA A 365 13.20 -1.91 -10.22
C ALA A 365 12.14 -2.15 -11.31
N GLY A 366 12.48 -1.88 -12.58
CA GLY A 366 11.64 -2.18 -13.75
C GLY A 366 11.88 -3.55 -14.36
N GLY A 367 12.69 -4.42 -13.77
CA GLY A 367 12.95 -5.76 -14.29
C GLY A 367 13.92 -5.80 -15.47
N ILE A 368 14.86 -4.86 -15.52
CA ILE A 368 15.99 -4.91 -16.47
C ILE A 368 17.23 -5.31 -15.68
N ASP A 369 17.84 -6.43 -16.06
CA ASP A 369 19.13 -6.86 -15.51
C ASP A 369 20.28 -6.11 -16.18
N ALA A 370 21.45 -6.09 -15.55
CA ALA A 370 22.56 -5.27 -16.02
C ALA A 370 23.90 -6.03 -16.04
N ASP A 371 24.50 -6.10 -17.22
CA ASP A 371 25.89 -6.50 -17.39
C ASP A 371 26.78 -5.26 -17.22
N ILE A 372 27.87 -5.38 -16.47
CA ILE A 372 28.78 -4.27 -16.17
C ILE A 372 30.07 -4.47 -16.96
N HIS A 373 30.54 -3.41 -17.64
CA HIS A 373 31.77 -3.41 -18.40
C HIS A 373 32.62 -2.18 -18.06
N ASP A 374 33.93 -2.39 -17.87
CA ASP A 374 34.85 -1.33 -17.51
C ASP A 374 35.46 -0.69 -18.76
N GLY A 375 35.22 0.61 -18.94
CA GLY A 375 35.72 1.38 -20.08
C GLY A 375 35.07 1.03 -21.42
N THR A 376 35.69 1.45 -22.51
CA THR A 376 35.16 1.26 -23.88
C THR A 376 35.91 0.22 -24.70
N ASP A 377 36.94 -0.39 -24.12
CA ASP A 377 37.75 -1.39 -24.79
C ASP A 377 37.05 -2.75 -24.78
N GLY A 378 36.96 -3.40 -25.94
CA GLY A 378 36.38 -4.74 -26.05
C GLY A 378 34.88 -4.81 -25.70
N LEU A 379 34.11 -3.76 -26.02
CA LEU A 379 32.68 -3.72 -25.73
C LEU A 379 31.93 -4.93 -26.32
N PRO A 380 31.03 -5.56 -25.55
CA PRO A 380 30.24 -6.68 -26.04
C PRO A 380 29.28 -6.22 -27.14
N ALA A 381 29.22 -6.98 -28.23
CA ALA A 381 28.31 -6.69 -29.33
C ALA A 381 26.86 -7.01 -28.95
N GLY A 382 25.92 -6.22 -29.47
CA GLY A 382 24.49 -6.54 -29.44
C GLY A 382 23.70 -6.05 -28.22
N ALA A 383 24.33 -5.34 -27.28
CA ALA A 383 23.59 -4.65 -26.22
C ALA A 383 22.79 -3.48 -26.82
N ARG A 384 21.45 -3.57 -26.84
CA ARG A 384 20.59 -2.53 -27.44
C ARG A 384 20.56 -1.23 -26.63
N LEU A 385 20.49 -1.36 -25.31
CA LEU A 385 20.56 -0.24 -24.37
C LEU A 385 21.90 -0.29 -23.63
N ALA A 386 22.67 0.78 -23.75
CA ALA A 386 23.87 1.01 -22.96
C ALA A 386 23.72 2.28 -22.11
N VAL A 387 24.24 2.28 -20.88
CA VAL A 387 24.23 3.44 -19.99
C VAL A 387 25.62 3.76 -19.47
N LEU A 388 26.08 4.98 -19.71
CA LEU A 388 27.34 5.50 -19.19
C LEU A 388 27.19 5.90 -17.72
N CYS A 389 28.09 5.41 -16.86
CA CYS A 389 28.13 5.67 -15.43
C CYS A 389 29.50 6.22 -15.03
N SER A 390 29.60 7.51 -14.67
CA SER A 390 30.84 8.14 -14.20
C SER A 390 30.56 9.51 -13.60
N SER A 391 31.57 10.23 -13.10
CA SER A 391 31.46 11.57 -12.54
C SER A 391 31.25 12.64 -13.63
N ASP A 392 30.79 13.84 -13.25
CA ASP A 392 30.57 14.93 -14.22
C ASP A 392 31.88 15.38 -14.89
N ALA A 393 32.99 15.36 -14.13
CA ALA A 393 34.32 15.65 -14.65
C ALA A 393 34.71 14.67 -15.76
N ARG A 394 34.48 13.37 -15.55
CA ARG A 394 34.74 12.33 -16.55
C ARG A 394 33.82 12.45 -17.76
N TYR A 395 32.57 12.84 -17.57
CA TYR A 395 31.66 13.04 -18.70
C TYR A 395 32.10 14.18 -19.62
N ALA A 396 32.66 15.26 -19.07
CA ALA A 396 33.19 16.36 -19.89
C ALA A 396 34.36 15.92 -20.79
N GLU A 397 35.16 14.94 -20.34
CA GLU A 397 36.36 14.47 -21.04
C GLU A 397 36.05 13.30 -22.00
N GLU A 398 35.25 12.32 -21.55
CA GLU A 398 35.22 10.98 -22.15
C GLU A 398 33.85 10.58 -22.73
N ALA A 399 32.75 11.21 -22.30
CA ALA A 399 31.40 10.70 -22.62
C ALA A 399 31.08 10.71 -24.12
N ALA A 400 31.54 11.71 -24.87
CA ALA A 400 31.26 11.81 -26.30
C ALA A 400 31.96 10.68 -27.09
N ALA A 401 33.24 10.41 -26.77
CA ALA A 401 33.98 9.31 -27.38
C ALA A 401 33.38 7.95 -26.98
N ALA A 402 33.01 7.79 -25.71
CA ALA A 402 32.38 6.57 -25.22
C ALA A 402 31.01 6.30 -25.87
N ALA A 403 30.19 7.34 -26.07
CA ALA A 403 28.91 7.21 -26.77
C ALA A 403 29.11 6.75 -28.22
N ALA A 404 30.08 7.31 -28.93
CA ALA A 404 30.42 6.87 -30.28
C ALA A 404 30.90 5.41 -30.33
N ALA A 405 31.74 4.99 -29.38
CA ALA A 405 32.19 3.60 -29.27
C ALA A 405 31.02 2.62 -29.02
N LEU A 406 30.07 2.99 -28.16
CA LEU A 406 28.87 2.18 -27.89
C LEU A 406 27.96 2.06 -29.11
N LYS A 407 27.77 3.15 -29.86
CA LYS A 407 27.04 3.10 -31.13
C LYS A 407 27.73 2.19 -32.14
N ALA A 408 29.06 2.27 -32.26
CA ALA A 408 29.84 1.40 -33.12
C ALA A 408 29.76 -0.08 -32.72
N ALA A 409 29.65 -0.36 -31.41
CA ALA A 409 29.42 -1.71 -30.87
C ALA A 409 27.97 -2.23 -31.04
N GLY A 410 27.07 -1.41 -31.58
CA GLY A 410 25.69 -1.80 -31.92
C GLY A 410 24.61 -1.34 -30.94
N ALA A 411 24.91 -0.43 -30.00
CA ALA A 411 23.91 0.11 -29.11
C ALA A 411 22.90 1.00 -29.85
N ALA A 412 21.62 0.59 -29.86
CA ALA A 412 20.54 1.37 -30.43
C ALA A 412 20.26 2.63 -29.57
N HIS A 413 20.38 2.51 -28.26
CA HIS A 413 20.16 3.59 -27.29
C HIS A 413 21.37 3.71 -26.37
N VAL A 414 21.89 4.94 -26.24
CA VAL A 414 22.96 5.26 -25.30
C VAL A 414 22.42 6.29 -24.33
N TRP A 415 22.36 5.92 -23.06
CA TRP A 415 21.88 6.76 -21.96
C TRP A 415 23.04 7.15 -21.06
N LEU A 416 22.84 8.16 -20.20
CA LEU A 416 23.86 8.64 -19.28
C LEU A 416 23.28 8.86 -17.88
N ALA A 417 23.96 8.36 -16.86
CA ALA A 417 23.57 8.48 -15.46
C ALA A 417 24.06 9.79 -14.84
N GLY A 418 23.24 10.83 -14.86
CA GLY A 418 23.58 12.15 -14.34
C GLY A 418 22.67 13.23 -14.89
N ARG A 419 22.79 14.44 -14.37
CA ARG A 419 22.17 15.63 -14.98
C ARG A 419 23.20 16.26 -15.92
N PRO A 420 22.86 16.52 -17.19
CA PRO A 420 23.84 16.98 -18.17
C PRO A 420 24.28 18.44 -17.95
N GLY A 421 23.44 19.28 -17.33
CA GLY A 421 23.75 20.70 -17.12
C GLY A 421 24.12 21.39 -18.43
N GLU A 422 25.24 22.12 -18.46
CA GLU A 422 25.72 22.82 -19.65
C GLU A 422 26.19 21.87 -20.77
N LEU A 423 26.46 20.60 -20.46
CA LEU A 423 26.93 19.61 -21.43
C LEU A 423 25.81 18.99 -22.28
N GLU A 424 24.54 19.31 -22.02
CA GLU A 424 23.39 18.64 -22.64
C GLU A 424 23.46 18.64 -24.17
N ALA A 425 23.67 19.81 -24.78
CA ALA A 425 23.74 19.93 -26.23
C ALA A 425 24.88 19.10 -26.85
N ALA A 426 26.05 19.10 -26.20
CA ALA A 426 27.21 18.34 -26.66
C ALA A 426 26.99 16.82 -26.53
N LEU A 427 26.43 16.37 -25.39
CA LEU A 427 26.17 14.97 -25.10
C LEU A 427 25.06 14.41 -26.01
N THR A 428 23.99 15.16 -26.24
CA THR A 428 22.94 14.78 -27.19
C THR A 428 23.47 14.75 -28.62
N GLY A 429 24.31 15.71 -29.02
CA GLY A 429 25.01 15.70 -30.32
C GLY A 429 25.92 14.49 -30.50
N ALA A 430 26.51 13.97 -29.42
CA ALA A 430 27.32 12.75 -29.42
C ALA A 430 26.50 11.44 -29.43
N GLY A 431 25.16 11.53 -29.47
CA GLY A 431 24.27 10.37 -29.58
C GLY A 431 23.72 9.83 -28.26
N ILE A 432 23.89 10.57 -27.15
CA ILE A 432 23.22 10.26 -25.88
C ILE A 432 21.75 10.68 -25.97
N SER A 433 20.85 9.71 -25.88
CA SER A 433 19.42 9.91 -26.09
C SER A 433 18.62 10.15 -24.81
N ARG A 434 19.18 9.85 -23.63
CA ARG A 434 18.49 10.02 -22.35
C ARG A 434 19.44 10.20 -21.18
N PHE A 435 18.99 10.95 -20.18
CA PHE A 435 19.69 11.22 -18.93
C PHE A 435 18.91 10.64 -17.74
N LEU A 436 19.59 9.97 -16.82
CA LEU A 436 19.02 9.34 -15.63
C LEU A 436 19.45 10.10 -14.38
N ALA A 437 18.50 10.62 -13.61
CA ALA A 437 18.79 11.34 -12.38
C ALA A 437 17.75 11.07 -11.29
N ALA A 438 18.13 11.27 -10.04
CA ALA A 438 17.21 11.19 -8.90
C ALA A 438 16.11 12.27 -9.01
N GLY A 439 14.90 11.89 -8.58
CA GLY A 439 13.70 12.74 -8.58
C GLY A 439 12.90 12.74 -9.89
N MET A 440 13.35 12.00 -10.91
CA MET A 440 12.55 11.76 -12.12
C MET A 440 11.40 10.80 -11.85
N ASP A 441 10.39 10.81 -12.72
CA ASP A 441 9.38 9.76 -12.76
C ASP A 441 10.04 8.45 -13.23
N ALA A 442 10.31 7.56 -12.27
CA ALA A 442 10.98 6.30 -12.52
C ALA A 442 10.08 5.34 -13.31
N LEU A 443 8.76 5.36 -13.10
CA LEU A 443 7.84 4.47 -13.81
C LEU A 443 7.82 4.80 -15.30
N ALA A 444 7.68 6.08 -15.65
CA ALA A 444 7.73 6.52 -17.03
C ALA A 444 9.09 6.21 -17.68
N LEU A 445 10.18 6.48 -16.97
CA LEU A 445 11.54 6.21 -17.45
C LEU A 445 11.80 4.71 -17.67
N LEU A 446 11.26 3.84 -16.82
CA LEU A 446 11.41 2.39 -16.96
C LEU A 446 10.57 1.83 -18.10
N ALA A 447 9.39 2.41 -18.37
CA ALA A 447 8.64 2.09 -19.58
C ALA A 447 9.40 2.50 -20.85
N GLU A 448 10.07 3.66 -20.85
CA GLU A 448 11.00 4.04 -21.93
C GLU A 448 12.17 3.05 -22.05
N ALA A 449 12.69 2.55 -20.91
CA ALA A 449 13.79 1.59 -20.89
C ALA A 449 13.38 0.24 -21.48
N HIS A 450 12.15 -0.23 -21.21
CA HIS A 450 11.57 -1.42 -21.84
C HIS A 450 11.54 -1.30 -23.36
N ALA A 451 11.11 -0.15 -23.90
CA ALA A 451 11.13 0.09 -25.34
C ALA A 451 12.57 0.08 -25.91
N ALA A 452 13.55 0.56 -25.15
CA ALA A 452 14.95 0.58 -25.57
C ALA A 452 15.61 -0.80 -25.56
N VAL A 453 15.27 -1.67 -24.61
CA VAL A 453 15.80 -3.06 -24.55
C VAL A 453 15.04 -4.03 -25.45
N ALA A 454 13.78 -3.76 -25.78
CA ALA A 454 12.98 -4.61 -26.65
C ALA A 454 13.58 -4.72 -28.05
N THR A 455 13.67 -5.93 -28.59
CA THR A 455 13.96 -6.16 -30.01
C THR A 455 12.74 -5.73 -30.86
N PRO A 456 12.92 -5.08 -32.02
CA PRO A 456 11.81 -4.85 -32.93
C PRO A 456 11.27 -6.24 -33.30
N SER A 457 9.97 -6.44 -33.14
CA SER A 457 9.30 -7.62 -33.66
C SER A 457 9.72 -7.79 -35.12
N VAL A 458 10.37 -8.91 -35.43
CA VAL A 458 10.51 -9.35 -36.82
C VAL A 458 9.09 -9.36 -37.36
N GLY A 459 8.86 -8.58 -38.42
CA GLY A 459 7.54 -8.30 -38.94
C GLY A 459 6.73 -9.59 -39.08
N THR A 460 5.45 -9.49 -38.74
CA THR A 460 4.44 -10.36 -39.31
C THR A 460 4.56 -10.18 -40.83
N GLU A 461 5.24 -11.10 -41.50
CA GLU A 461 5.22 -11.19 -42.95
C GLU A 461 3.77 -11.43 -43.39
N ALA A 462 3.45 -10.80 -44.53
CA ALA A 462 2.14 -10.49 -45.08
C ALA A 462 1.18 -11.68 -45.29
#